data_AF-A0A0C3G4U4-F1
#
_entry.id   AF-A0A0C3G4U4-F1
#
_cell.length_a   1.000
_cell.length_b   1.000
_cell.length_c   1.000
_cell.angle_alpha   90.00
_cell.angle_beta   90.00
_cell.angle_gamma   90.00
#
_symmetry.space_group_name_H-M   'P 1'
#
loop_
_entity.id
_entity.type
_entity.pdbx_description
1 polymer ?
#
loop_
_entity_poly.entity_id
_entity_poly.type
_entity_poly.pdbx_seq_one_letter_code
_entity_poly.pdbx_strand_id
1 'polypeptide(L)'
;MDDFKKGMAFAHRLHKWSHAFLANYEDIPINPYGKWNESILDRDATLAYGSLKWLYQAQPPPPPHRQTTVVWFHDESTFYANDQKVKQWVHVNETAKPYAKGEGPSQMVANMVSADYGWLPSPGGSETAQVLFKAGKNCKGYFTNEDILSQANNAMDILVKHFLNENHILVFDNAMTHAKWADGALSASKMTKNISDKFSVEVNVHDKARQLVYFPDGKIMKEKI
;
A
#
# COMPACT_ATOMS: atom_id res chain seq x y z
N MET A 1 -21.48 -3.74 -41.14
CA MET A 1 -21.84 -2.63 -40.24
C MET A 1 -22.44 -3.29 -39.03
N ASP A 2 -21.62 -3.61 -38.04
CA ASP A 2 -22.05 -4.29 -36.83
C ASP A 2 -21.74 -3.41 -35.62
N ASP A 3 -22.79 -3.11 -34.87
CA ASP A 3 -22.79 -2.26 -33.69
C ASP A 3 -21.97 -2.89 -32.55
N PHE A 4 -20.83 -2.29 -32.21
CA PHE A 4 -20.10 -2.61 -30.99
C PHE A 4 -20.89 -2.13 -29.77
N LYS A 5 -21.65 -3.05 -29.15
CA LYS A 5 -22.30 -2.80 -27.87
C LYS A 5 -21.26 -2.64 -26.75
N LYS A 6 -21.30 -1.47 -26.12
CA LYS A 6 -20.55 -1.05 -24.92
C LYS A 6 -20.57 -2.14 -23.84
N GLY A 7 -19.44 -2.78 -23.58
CA GLY A 7 -19.32 -3.81 -22.54
C GLY A 7 -19.41 -3.21 -21.13
N MET A 8 -20.16 -3.84 -20.22
CA MET A 8 -20.17 -3.48 -18.79
C MET A 8 -18.75 -3.45 -18.22
N ALA A 9 -18.43 -2.42 -17.44
CA ALA A 9 -17.11 -2.16 -16.87
C ALA A 9 -16.51 -3.41 -16.20
N PHE A 10 -15.23 -3.65 -16.43
CA PHE A 10 -14.48 -4.80 -15.89
C PHE A 10 -14.58 -4.90 -14.36
N ALA A 11 -14.60 -3.77 -13.65
CA ALA A 11 -14.78 -3.70 -12.20
C ALA A 11 -16.12 -4.30 -11.73
N HIS A 12 -17.24 -4.07 -12.44
CA HIS A 12 -18.52 -4.71 -12.11
C HIS A 12 -18.50 -6.22 -12.29
N ARG A 13 -17.74 -6.70 -13.28
CA ARG A 13 -17.56 -8.15 -13.48
C ARG A 13 -16.71 -8.74 -12.37
N LEU A 14 -15.61 -8.09 -12.01
CA LEU A 14 -14.74 -8.53 -10.91
C LEU A 14 -15.48 -8.56 -9.57
N HIS A 15 -16.23 -7.52 -9.23
CA HIS A 15 -17.03 -7.47 -8.00
C HIS A 15 -18.11 -8.57 -7.97
N LYS A 16 -18.87 -8.73 -9.07
CA LYS A 16 -19.87 -9.80 -9.18
C LYS A 16 -19.24 -11.19 -9.08
N TRP A 17 -18.02 -11.37 -9.59
CA TRP A 17 -17.28 -12.62 -9.50
C TRP A 17 -16.77 -12.89 -8.09
N SER A 18 -16.22 -11.89 -7.39
CA SER A 18 -15.82 -12.04 -6.00
C SER A 18 -17.00 -12.50 -5.14
N HIS A 19 -18.18 -11.93 -5.34
CA HIS A 19 -19.38 -12.37 -4.64
C HIS A 19 -19.85 -13.78 -5.03
N ALA A 20 -19.76 -14.16 -6.31
CA ALA A 20 -20.13 -15.49 -6.77
C ALA A 20 -19.19 -16.58 -6.24
N PHE A 21 -17.89 -16.34 -6.26
CA PHE A 21 -16.86 -17.24 -5.71
C PHE A 21 -17.01 -17.42 -4.19
N LEU A 22 -17.30 -16.35 -3.46
CA LEU A 22 -17.56 -16.44 -2.02
C LEU A 22 -18.83 -17.23 -1.69
N ALA A 23 -19.82 -17.23 -2.58
CA ALA A 23 -21.05 -18.01 -2.43
C ALA A 23 -20.88 -19.47 -2.86
N ASN A 24 -20.03 -19.74 -3.84
CA ASN A 24 -19.69 -21.08 -4.33
C ASN A 24 -18.25 -21.12 -4.83
N TYR A 25 -17.39 -21.85 -4.11
CA TYR A 25 -15.96 -21.92 -4.39
C TYR A 25 -15.60 -22.65 -5.70
N GLU A 26 -16.55 -23.38 -6.29
CA GLU A 26 -16.40 -24.04 -7.60
C GLU A 26 -16.69 -23.08 -8.77
N ASP A 27 -17.20 -21.86 -8.50
CA ASP A 27 -17.54 -20.86 -9.52
C ASP A 27 -16.31 -20.05 -9.94
N ILE A 28 -15.36 -20.74 -10.58
CA ILE A 28 -14.10 -20.17 -11.07
C ILE A 28 -14.34 -19.58 -12.48
N PRO A 29 -13.88 -18.35 -12.76
CA PRO A 29 -14.09 -17.74 -14.07
C PRO A 29 -13.35 -18.52 -15.16
N ILE A 30 -14.09 -18.95 -16.18
CA ILE A 30 -13.52 -19.46 -17.43
C ILE A 30 -12.98 -18.26 -18.20
N ASN A 31 -11.66 -18.17 -18.32
CA ASN A 31 -10.99 -17.15 -19.13
C ASN A 31 -11.40 -17.31 -20.62
N PRO A 32 -12.22 -16.40 -21.19
CA PRO A 32 -12.70 -16.54 -22.56
C PRO A 32 -11.69 -16.07 -23.60
N TYR A 33 -10.50 -15.60 -23.17
CA TYR A 33 -9.52 -14.90 -24.02
C TYR A 33 -8.18 -15.65 -24.19
N GLY A 34 -8.05 -16.88 -23.67
CA GLY A 34 -6.87 -17.73 -23.88
C GLY A 34 -5.64 -17.37 -23.02
N LYS A 35 -4.46 -17.93 -23.36
CA LYS A 35 -3.18 -17.67 -22.66
C LYS A 35 -2.64 -16.27 -23.03
N TRP A 36 -2.35 -15.46 -22.01
CA TRP A 36 -1.88 -14.08 -22.14
C TRP A 36 -0.35 -14.03 -22.30
N ASN A 37 0.15 -13.22 -23.26
CA ASN A 37 1.58 -12.93 -23.44
C ASN A 37 1.93 -11.43 -23.34
N GLU A 38 0.97 -10.53 -23.14
CA GLU A 38 1.21 -9.07 -23.05
C GLU A 38 0.24 -8.39 -22.05
N SER A 39 0.64 -7.24 -21.50
CA SER A 39 -0.09 -6.47 -20.48
C SER A 39 -1.29 -5.71 -21.06
N ILE A 40 -2.44 -5.78 -20.37
CA ILE A 40 -3.71 -5.14 -20.77
C ILE A 40 -3.67 -3.61 -20.71
N LEU A 41 -2.74 -3.05 -19.92
CA LEU A 41 -2.58 -1.60 -19.73
C LEU A 41 -2.09 -0.91 -21.01
N ASP A 42 -1.39 -1.64 -21.89
CA ASP A 42 -0.85 -1.10 -23.14
C ASP A 42 -1.90 -1.02 -24.27
N ARG A 43 -3.10 -1.58 -24.06
CA ARG A 43 -4.16 -1.65 -25.10
C ARG A 43 -5.35 -0.71 -24.91
N ASP A 44 -5.55 -0.12 -23.73
CA ASP A 44 -6.84 0.55 -23.46
C ASP A 44 -6.72 1.88 -22.70
N ALA A 45 -6.75 2.98 -23.46
CA ALA A 45 -6.79 4.35 -22.94
C ALA A 45 -8.06 4.66 -22.12
N THR A 46 -9.08 3.80 -22.12
CA THR A 46 -10.30 3.98 -21.34
C THR A 46 -10.17 3.54 -19.88
N LEU A 47 -9.17 2.74 -19.52
CA LEU A 47 -8.91 2.35 -18.12
C LEU A 47 -8.36 3.53 -17.28
N ALA A 48 -7.66 4.47 -17.92
CA ALA A 48 -7.24 5.73 -17.29
C ALA A 48 -8.45 6.66 -17.00
N TYR A 49 -9.48 6.64 -17.84
CA TYR A 49 -10.66 7.50 -17.73
C TYR A 49 -11.79 6.89 -16.88
N GLY A 50 -11.92 5.56 -16.86
CA GLY A 50 -12.89 4.83 -16.05
C GLY A 50 -12.63 4.97 -14.54
N SER A 51 -11.36 5.00 -14.15
CA SER A 51 -10.93 5.21 -12.75
C SER A 51 -11.36 6.58 -12.20
N LEU A 52 -11.40 7.62 -13.04
CA LEU A 52 -11.79 8.98 -12.66
C LEU A 52 -13.31 9.18 -12.53
N LYS A 53 -14.12 8.41 -13.27
CA LYS A 53 -15.59 8.54 -13.21
C LYS A 53 -16.22 7.78 -12.02
N TRP A 54 -15.58 6.69 -11.57
CA TRP A 54 -16.00 5.93 -10.39
C TRP A 54 -15.60 6.60 -9.06
N LEU A 55 -14.60 7.48 -9.07
CA LEU A 55 -14.17 8.26 -7.91
C LEU A 55 -15.22 9.30 -7.43
N TYR A 56 -16.26 9.58 -8.22
CA TYR A 56 -17.17 10.73 -8.01
C TYR A 56 -18.65 10.39 -7.80
N GLN A 57 -19.06 9.12 -7.89
CA GLN A 57 -20.43 8.73 -7.56
C GLN A 57 -20.45 8.15 -6.15
N ALA A 58 -20.71 9.02 -5.17
CA ALA A 58 -21.08 8.57 -3.83
C ALA A 58 -22.23 7.57 -3.94
N GLN A 59 -22.03 6.35 -3.42
CA GLN A 59 -23.14 5.42 -3.20
C GLN A 59 -24.15 6.10 -2.26
N PRO A 60 -25.47 5.86 -2.43
CA PRO A 60 -26.47 6.43 -1.54
C PRO A 60 -26.18 5.98 -0.09
N PRO A 61 -26.32 6.88 0.90
CA PRO A 61 -25.99 6.56 2.27
C PRO A 61 -26.86 5.38 2.76
N PRO A 62 -26.29 4.46 3.56
CA PRO A 62 -27.02 3.31 4.07
C PRO A 62 -28.21 3.74 4.97
N PRO A 63 -29.26 2.90 5.11
CA PRO A 63 -30.46 3.24 5.85
C PRO A 63 -30.20 3.57 7.34
N PRO A 64 -31.03 4.40 8.00
CA PRO A 64 -30.68 5.12 9.24
C PRO A 64 -30.53 4.31 10.56
N HIS A 65 -30.34 3.00 10.52
CA HIS A 65 -30.59 2.13 11.67
C HIS A 65 -29.65 0.92 11.76
N ARG A 66 -28.61 0.88 10.92
CA ARG A 66 -27.51 -0.08 11.02
C ARG A 66 -26.22 0.65 10.66
N GLN A 67 -25.33 0.88 11.63
CA GLN A 67 -23.99 1.35 11.30
C GLN A 67 -23.36 0.29 10.40
N THR A 68 -23.02 0.70 9.18
CA THR A 68 -22.41 -0.20 8.20
C THR A 68 -20.95 -0.35 8.57
N THR A 69 -20.44 -1.58 8.59
CA THR A 69 -19.02 -1.84 8.82
C THR A 69 -18.31 -1.91 7.48
N VAL A 70 -17.32 -1.04 7.29
CA VAL A 70 -16.48 -0.96 6.09
C VAL A 70 -15.10 -1.50 6.43
N VAL A 71 -14.61 -2.41 5.61
CA VAL A 71 -13.28 -3.01 5.77
C VAL A 71 -12.31 -2.37 4.79
N TRP A 72 -11.17 -1.91 5.31
CA TRP A 72 -10.08 -1.30 4.56
C TRP A 72 -8.85 -2.19 4.62
N PHE A 73 -8.37 -2.64 3.46
CA PHE A 73 -7.15 -3.42 3.34
C PHE A 73 -5.98 -2.51 3.02
N HIS A 74 -4.91 -2.63 3.80
CA HIS A 74 -3.66 -1.91 3.61
C HIS A 74 -2.59 -2.85 3.05
N ASP A 75 -1.74 -2.31 2.18
CA ASP A 75 -0.52 -2.96 1.71
C ASP A 75 0.50 -1.91 1.21
N GLU A 76 1.76 -2.29 1.12
CA GLU A 76 2.85 -1.51 0.54
C GLU A 76 3.46 -2.17 -0.70
N SER A 77 3.46 -1.44 -1.81
CA SER A 77 4.09 -1.90 -3.06
C SER A 77 5.26 -1.01 -3.44
N THR A 78 6.38 -1.62 -3.83
CA THR A 78 7.56 -0.90 -4.33
C THR A 78 7.73 -1.09 -5.82
N PHE A 79 7.86 0.03 -6.53
CA PHE A 79 8.08 0.07 -7.97
C PHE A 79 9.49 0.57 -8.27
N TYR A 80 10.13 -0.01 -9.27
CA TYR A 80 11.47 0.36 -9.70
C TYR A 80 11.48 0.90 -11.13
N ALA A 81 12.30 1.92 -11.39
CA ALA A 81 12.34 2.59 -12.70
C ALA A 81 12.78 1.64 -13.84
N ASN A 82 13.62 0.66 -13.53
CA ASN A 82 14.14 -0.31 -14.49
C ASN A 82 13.56 -1.71 -14.28
N ASP A 83 12.44 -1.85 -13.57
CA ASP A 83 11.81 -3.15 -13.37
C ASP A 83 11.53 -3.83 -14.72
N GLN A 84 11.95 -5.09 -14.84
CA GLN A 84 11.77 -5.96 -16.01
C GLN A 84 12.32 -5.43 -17.36
N LYS A 85 13.11 -4.35 -17.41
CA LYS A 85 13.77 -3.88 -18.65
C LYS A 85 15.07 -4.63 -18.91
N VAL A 86 14.96 -5.85 -19.41
CA VAL A 86 16.10 -6.73 -19.72
C VAL A 86 16.64 -6.51 -21.15
N LYS A 87 15.96 -5.71 -21.99
CA LYS A 87 16.32 -5.52 -23.40
C LYS A 87 16.33 -4.04 -23.79
N GLN A 88 17.42 -3.62 -24.44
CA GLN A 88 17.54 -2.33 -25.11
C GLN A 88 17.87 -2.60 -26.59
N TRP A 89 17.17 -1.92 -27.49
CA TRP A 89 17.54 -1.88 -28.90
C TRP A 89 18.65 -0.84 -29.08
N VAL A 90 19.83 -1.27 -29.50
CA VAL A 90 20.97 -0.40 -29.82
C VAL A 90 21.15 -0.35 -31.34
N HIS A 91 21.60 0.78 -31.86
CA HIS A 91 21.86 0.92 -33.28
C HIS A 91 23.00 -0.03 -33.71
N VAL A 92 22.99 -0.54 -34.95
CA VAL A 92 23.98 -1.52 -35.43
C VAL A 92 25.44 -1.04 -35.34
N ASN A 93 25.64 0.28 -35.38
CA ASN A 93 26.94 0.93 -35.24
C ASN A 93 27.22 1.48 -33.84
N GLU A 94 26.31 1.27 -32.88
CA GLU A 94 26.48 1.71 -31.49
C GLU A 94 27.03 0.55 -30.65
N THR A 95 28.15 0.77 -29.99
CA THR A 95 28.72 -0.21 -29.07
C THR A 95 27.83 -0.32 -27.83
N ALA A 96 27.27 -1.50 -27.58
CA ALA A 96 26.48 -1.78 -26.38
C ALA A 96 27.33 -1.50 -25.12
N LYS A 97 27.06 -0.38 -24.45
CA LYS A 97 27.68 -0.06 -23.16
C LYS A 97 26.91 -0.80 -22.06
N PRO A 98 27.55 -1.68 -21.28
CA PRO A 98 26.89 -2.30 -20.14
C PRO A 98 26.51 -1.21 -19.13
N TYR A 99 25.24 -1.17 -18.74
CA TYR A 99 24.83 -0.38 -17.58
C TYR A 99 25.14 -1.15 -16.30
N ALA A 100 25.46 -0.42 -15.23
CA ALA A 100 25.58 -1.02 -13.91
C ALA A 100 24.29 -1.79 -13.58
N LYS A 101 24.42 -3.07 -13.23
CA LYS A 101 23.28 -3.93 -12.88
C LYS A 101 22.54 -3.32 -11.68
N GLY A 102 21.26 -3.00 -11.86
CA GLY A 102 20.41 -2.48 -10.79
C GLY A 102 19.01 -2.10 -11.28
N GLU A 103 18.05 -2.14 -10.37
CA GLU A 103 16.63 -1.85 -10.66
C GLU A 103 16.35 -0.35 -10.81
N GLY A 104 17.35 0.50 -10.58
CA GLY A 104 17.23 1.96 -10.63
C GLY A 104 16.55 2.54 -9.39
N PRO A 105 16.17 3.83 -9.41
CA PRO A 105 15.43 4.46 -8.33
C PRO A 105 14.11 3.74 -8.05
N SER A 106 13.72 3.66 -6.79
CA SER A 106 12.46 3.04 -6.37
C SER A 106 11.49 4.05 -5.77
N GLN A 107 10.21 3.72 -5.89
CA GLN A 107 9.09 4.45 -5.30
C GLN A 107 8.18 3.41 -4.63
N MET A 108 8.13 3.45 -3.30
CA MET A 108 7.15 2.73 -2.52
C MET A 108 5.86 3.53 -2.43
N VAL A 109 4.74 2.83 -2.53
CA VAL A 109 3.38 3.36 -2.37
C VAL A 109 2.69 2.51 -1.32
N ALA A 110 2.25 3.14 -0.24
CA ALA A 110 1.39 2.52 0.76
C ALA A 110 0.01 3.16 0.67
N ASN A 111 -1.07 2.38 0.71
CA ASN A 111 -2.43 2.92 0.67
C ASN A 111 -3.46 1.94 1.27
N MET A 112 -4.70 2.40 1.42
CA MET A 112 -5.83 1.60 1.91
C MET A 112 -6.94 1.52 0.87
N VAL A 113 -7.54 0.34 0.72
CA VAL A 113 -8.61 0.06 -0.24
C VAL A 113 -9.76 -0.71 0.41
N SER A 114 -10.99 -0.31 0.10
CA SER A 114 -12.23 -0.99 0.47
C SER A 114 -12.93 -1.53 -0.79
N ALA A 115 -13.67 -2.64 -0.64
CA ALA A 115 -14.52 -3.15 -1.70
C ALA A 115 -15.70 -2.21 -2.01
N ASP A 116 -16.16 -1.45 -1.01
CA ASP A 116 -17.32 -0.57 -1.12
C ASP A 116 -16.95 0.80 -1.71
N TYR A 117 -15.76 1.30 -1.35
CA TYR A 117 -15.32 2.66 -1.67
C TYR A 117 -14.13 2.75 -2.62
N GLY A 118 -13.42 1.65 -2.88
CA GLY A 118 -12.13 1.70 -3.56
C GLY A 118 -11.04 2.28 -2.65
N TRP A 119 -10.12 3.05 -3.20
CA TRP A 119 -9.05 3.69 -2.42
C TRP A 119 -9.61 4.66 -1.38
N LEU A 120 -8.87 4.97 -0.31
CA LEU A 120 -9.26 5.92 0.73
C LEU A 120 -8.76 7.36 0.47
N PRO A 121 -9.60 8.23 -0.12
CA PRO A 121 -9.45 9.68 -0.01
C PRO A 121 -10.56 10.31 0.86
N SER A 122 -10.45 11.61 1.12
CA SER A 122 -11.61 12.41 1.51
C SER A 122 -12.64 12.49 0.37
N PRO A 123 -13.92 12.76 0.68
CA PRO A 123 -14.90 13.19 -0.30
C PRO A 123 -14.36 14.38 -1.12
N GLY A 124 -14.25 14.20 -2.44
CA GLY A 124 -13.67 15.20 -3.34
C GLY A 124 -12.16 15.14 -3.53
N GLY A 125 -11.45 14.22 -2.86
CA GLY A 125 -10.06 13.87 -3.17
C GLY A 125 -8.99 14.83 -2.64
N SER A 126 -9.33 15.73 -1.71
CA SER A 126 -8.39 16.72 -1.16
C SER A 126 -7.41 16.17 -0.13
N GLU A 127 -7.80 15.12 0.59
CA GLU A 127 -7.01 14.42 1.60
C GLU A 127 -6.88 12.96 1.16
N THR A 128 -5.73 12.34 1.43
CA THR A 128 -5.49 10.95 1.05
C THR A 128 -4.72 10.22 2.13
N ALA A 129 -5.04 8.94 2.32
CA ALA A 129 -4.25 8.03 3.13
C ALA A 129 -3.01 7.48 2.38
N GLN A 130 -2.84 7.84 1.11
CA GLN A 130 -1.71 7.37 0.30
C GLN A 130 -0.39 7.99 0.78
N VAL A 131 0.63 7.15 0.91
CA VAL A 131 2.00 7.59 1.18
C VAL A 131 2.89 7.23 0.00
N LEU A 132 3.56 8.24 -0.55
CA LEU A 132 4.61 8.09 -1.54
C LEU A 132 5.98 8.19 -0.86
N PHE A 133 6.67 7.05 -0.75
CA PHE A 133 7.97 6.94 -0.09
C PHE A 133 9.09 6.56 -1.06
N LYS A 134 10.13 7.40 -1.15
CA LYS A 134 11.32 7.09 -1.96
C LYS A 134 12.29 6.23 -1.14
N ALA A 135 12.22 4.92 -1.35
CA ALA A 135 13.02 3.95 -0.61
C ALA A 135 14.46 3.85 -1.14
N GLY A 136 15.39 3.48 -0.28
CA GLY A 136 16.74 3.05 -0.68
C GLY A 136 17.90 3.94 -0.19
N LYS A 137 19.11 3.45 -0.42
CA LYS A 137 20.38 4.11 -0.04
C LYS A 137 20.50 5.44 -0.79
N ASN A 138 20.72 6.53 -0.05
CA ASN A 138 20.69 7.94 -0.53
C ASN A 138 19.30 8.51 -0.87
N CYS A 139 18.20 7.86 -0.44
CA CYS A 139 16.84 8.40 -0.50
C CYS A 139 16.30 8.68 0.92
N LYS A 140 15.01 8.43 1.20
CA LYS A 140 14.41 8.61 2.53
C LYS A 140 14.69 7.45 3.50
N GLY A 141 15.51 6.47 3.10
CA GLY A 141 15.82 5.30 3.90
C GLY A 141 14.80 4.17 3.71
N TYR A 142 14.33 3.61 4.82
CA TYR A 142 13.35 2.52 4.86
C TYR A 142 12.03 3.04 5.43
N PHE A 143 10.91 2.46 5.00
CA PHE A 143 9.60 2.74 5.55
C PHE A 143 9.50 2.11 6.94
N THR A 144 9.32 2.93 7.97
CA THR A 144 9.41 2.48 9.36
C THR A 144 8.05 2.28 10.01
N ASN A 145 8.03 1.70 11.21
CA ASN A 145 6.79 1.59 11.99
C ASN A 145 6.20 2.98 12.31
N GLU A 146 7.03 4.00 12.48
CA GLU A 146 6.58 5.37 12.72
C GLU A 146 5.85 5.93 11.49
N ASP A 147 6.30 5.58 10.27
CA ASP A 147 5.60 5.93 9.03
C ASP A 147 4.24 5.22 8.93
N ILE A 148 4.17 3.92 9.28
CA ILE A 148 2.93 3.14 9.34
C ILE A 148 1.94 3.75 10.34
N LEU A 149 2.41 4.08 11.55
CA LEU A 149 1.57 4.73 12.58
C LEU A 149 1.07 6.09 12.08
N SER A 150 1.92 6.86 11.41
CA SER A 150 1.54 8.16 10.84
C SER A 150 0.47 8.00 9.75
N GLN A 151 0.62 7.01 8.87
CA GLN A 151 -0.37 6.70 7.84
C GLN A 151 -1.70 6.23 8.45
N ALA A 152 -1.65 5.32 9.42
CA ALA A 152 -2.84 4.81 10.09
C ALA A 152 -3.61 5.92 10.83
N ASN A 153 -2.91 6.82 11.52
CA ASN A 153 -3.52 7.99 12.15
C ASN A 153 -4.20 8.91 11.13
N ASN A 154 -3.50 9.24 10.04
CA ASN A 154 -4.09 10.06 8.97
C ASN A 154 -5.32 9.39 8.32
N ALA A 155 -5.30 8.07 8.13
CA ALA A 155 -6.46 7.32 7.66
C ALA A 155 -7.63 7.40 8.65
N MET A 156 -7.37 7.22 9.94
CA MET A 156 -8.38 7.38 10.99
C MET A 156 -8.96 8.79 11.03
N ASP A 157 -8.13 9.83 10.86
CA ASP A 157 -8.58 11.23 10.81
C ASP A 157 -9.52 11.46 9.62
N ILE A 158 -9.19 10.93 8.43
CA ILE A 158 -10.06 11.01 7.25
C ILE A 158 -11.40 10.31 7.51
N LEU A 159 -11.36 9.11 8.09
CA LEU A 159 -12.56 8.31 8.38
C LEU A 159 -13.48 8.99 9.39
N VAL A 160 -12.93 9.45 10.52
CA VAL A 160 -13.68 10.18 11.55
C VAL A 160 -14.24 11.49 11.03
N LYS A 161 -13.55 12.17 10.11
CA LYS A 161 -14.00 13.46 9.58
C LYS A 161 -15.10 13.32 8.54
N HIS A 162 -15.08 12.28 7.71
CA HIS A 162 -15.91 12.21 6.50
C HIS A 162 -16.91 11.05 6.48
N PHE A 163 -16.73 10.04 7.34
CA PHE A 163 -17.51 8.80 7.32
C PHE A 163 -18.09 8.45 8.71
N LEU A 164 -18.59 9.45 9.45
CA LEU A 164 -18.99 9.35 10.86
C LEU A 164 -20.07 8.31 11.20
N ASN A 165 -20.87 7.89 10.22
CA ASN A 165 -22.01 7.00 10.43
C ASN A 165 -21.67 5.52 10.17
N GLU A 166 -20.39 5.21 10.00
CA GLU A 166 -19.89 3.89 9.66
C GLU A 166 -18.88 3.41 10.70
N ASN A 167 -18.81 2.09 10.86
CA ASN A 167 -17.74 1.46 11.60
C ASN A 167 -16.63 1.10 10.62
N HIS A 168 -15.37 1.29 11.00
CA HIS A 168 -14.25 1.02 10.10
C HIS A 168 -13.31 -0.01 10.71
N ILE A 169 -12.94 -1.00 9.91
CA ILE A 169 -11.92 -2.01 10.25
C ILE A 169 -10.73 -1.77 9.32
N LEU A 170 -9.56 -1.51 9.89
CA LEU A 170 -8.30 -1.46 9.15
C LEU A 170 -7.62 -2.82 9.25
N VAL A 171 -7.31 -3.43 8.11
CA VAL A 171 -6.69 -4.75 7.98
C VAL A 171 -5.28 -4.57 7.43
N PHE A 172 -4.32 -5.05 8.18
CA PHE A 172 -2.90 -5.10 7.83
C PHE A 172 -2.45 -6.56 7.73
N ASP A 173 -1.40 -6.80 6.97
CA ASP A 173 -0.70 -8.08 7.03
C ASP A 173 0.17 -8.19 8.30
N ASN A 174 0.90 -9.30 8.43
CA ASN A 174 1.76 -9.56 9.59
C ASN A 174 3.22 -9.12 9.35
N ALA A 175 3.49 -8.14 8.48
CA ALA A 175 4.83 -7.60 8.31
C ALA A 175 5.43 -7.17 9.66
N MET A 176 6.74 -7.38 9.85
CA MET A 176 7.40 -7.07 11.13
C MET A 176 7.22 -5.61 11.55
N THR A 177 7.11 -4.70 10.59
CA THR A 177 6.86 -3.28 10.80
C THR A 177 5.43 -2.99 11.27
N HIS A 178 4.43 -3.78 10.88
CA HIS A 178 3.05 -3.71 11.38
C HIS A 178 2.92 -4.26 12.80
N ALA A 179 3.67 -5.33 13.11
CA ALA A 179 3.66 -5.99 14.41
C ALA A 179 4.70 -5.43 15.41
N LYS A 180 5.38 -4.32 15.08
CA LYS A 180 6.40 -3.72 15.95
C LYS A 180 5.72 -3.15 17.19
N TRP A 181 6.31 -3.43 18.35
CA TRP A 181 5.88 -2.82 19.60
C TRP A 181 6.43 -1.39 19.69
N ALA A 182 5.81 -0.56 20.52
CA ALA A 182 6.32 0.78 20.80
C ALA A 182 7.79 0.70 21.29
N ASP A 183 8.60 1.69 20.93
CA ASP A 183 9.97 1.77 21.41
C ASP A 183 9.97 1.82 22.94
N GLY A 184 10.74 0.92 23.56
CA GLY A 184 10.77 0.77 25.01
C GLY A 184 9.77 -0.21 25.61
N ALA A 185 8.84 -0.76 24.81
CA ALA A 185 7.87 -1.70 25.33
C ALA A 185 8.54 -2.99 25.83
N LEU A 186 8.12 -3.43 27.01
CA LEU A 186 8.69 -4.61 27.68
C LEU A 186 8.22 -5.89 26.99
N SER A 187 9.16 -6.69 26.49
CA SER A 187 8.85 -8.02 25.97
C SER A 187 9.05 -9.06 27.08
N ALA A 188 7.97 -9.73 27.51
CA ALA A 188 8.03 -10.77 28.53
C ALA A 188 9.06 -11.88 28.19
N SER A 189 9.22 -12.21 26.91
CA SER A 189 10.22 -13.19 26.44
C SER A 189 11.67 -12.74 26.60
N LYS A 190 11.91 -11.43 26.72
CA LYS A 190 13.23 -10.82 26.91
C LYS A 190 13.48 -10.40 28.36
N MET A 191 12.46 -10.45 29.22
CA MET A 191 12.59 -10.11 30.63
C MET A 191 13.38 -11.19 31.38
N THR A 192 14.18 -10.75 32.35
CA THR A 192 14.84 -11.66 33.28
C THR A 192 13.84 -12.26 34.25
N LYS A 193 14.00 -13.54 34.59
CA LYS A 193 13.11 -14.23 35.55
C LYS A 193 13.14 -13.60 36.96
N ASN A 194 14.25 -12.96 37.32
CA ASN A 194 14.47 -12.25 38.58
C ASN A 194 14.80 -10.77 38.32
N ILE A 195 14.67 -9.93 39.35
CA ILE A 195 15.10 -8.53 39.32
C ILE A 195 16.59 -8.47 38.95
N SER A 196 16.95 -7.64 37.98
CA SER A 196 18.32 -7.45 37.54
C SER A 196 18.59 -5.99 37.20
N ASP A 197 19.62 -5.42 37.82
CA ASP A 197 20.07 -4.05 37.55
C ASP A 197 20.72 -3.88 36.16
N LYS A 198 20.90 -5.00 35.44
CA LYS A 198 21.48 -5.03 34.08
C LYS A 198 20.43 -5.09 32.98
N PHE A 199 19.16 -5.32 33.33
CA PHE A 199 18.08 -5.35 32.36
C PHE A 199 17.76 -3.93 31.91
N SER A 200 17.75 -3.71 30.59
CA SER A 200 17.44 -2.43 29.96
C SER A 200 16.89 -2.68 28.56
N VAL A 201 16.13 -1.72 28.03
CA VAL A 201 15.68 -1.75 26.63
C VAL A 201 16.51 -0.75 25.83
N GLU A 202 17.07 -1.21 24.71
CA GLU A 202 17.78 -0.31 23.80
C GLU A 202 16.80 0.26 22.78
N VAL A 203 16.71 1.59 22.73
CA VAL A 203 15.87 2.34 21.79
C VAL A 203 16.73 3.15 20.83
N ASN A 204 16.27 3.34 19.60
CA ASN A 204 16.98 4.18 18.64
C ASN A 204 16.86 5.65 19.07
N VAL A 205 17.96 6.40 18.97
CA VAL A 205 17.96 7.82 19.31
C VAL A 205 17.45 8.62 18.11
N HIS A 206 16.48 9.47 18.37
CA HIS A 206 15.94 10.42 17.40
C HIS A 206 16.38 11.85 17.73
N ASP A 207 16.62 12.67 16.72
CA ASP A 207 16.87 14.09 16.88
C ASP A 207 15.57 14.89 17.14
N LYS A 208 15.68 16.22 17.29
CA LYS A 208 14.53 17.11 17.49
C LYS A 208 13.53 17.10 16.31
N ALA A 209 13.96 16.65 15.13
CA ALA A 209 13.14 16.51 13.92
C ALA A 209 12.62 15.07 13.72
N ARG A 210 12.76 14.21 14.74
CA ARG A 210 12.39 12.78 14.72
C ARG A 210 13.17 11.94 13.71
N GLN A 211 14.31 12.41 13.23
CA GLN A 211 15.19 11.64 12.35
C GLN A 211 16.14 10.77 13.18
N LEU A 212 16.52 9.60 12.66
CA LEU A 212 17.47 8.71 13.31
C LEU A 212 18.85 9.38 13.43
N VAL A 213 19.45 9.31 14.62
CA VAL A 213 20.82 9.76 14.86
C VAL A 213 21.79 8.62 14.57
N TYR A 214 22.89 8.94 13.87
CA TYR A 214 23.92 7.98 13.49
C TYR A 214 25.25 8.32 14.15
N PHE A 215 26.01 7.29 14.51
CA PHE A 215 27.42 7.42 14.86
C PHE A 215 28.25 7.79 13.62
N PRO A 216 29.48 8.32 13.80
CA PRO A 216 30.39 8.63 12.68
C PRO A 216 30.73 7.42 11.79
N ASP A 217 30.58 6.21 12.30
CA ASP A 217 30.78 4.95 11.55
C ASP A 217 29.55 4.53 10.71
N GLY A 218 28.46 5.31 10.75
CA GLY A 218 27.23 5.07 10.02
C GLY A 218 26.24 4.12 10.70
N LYS A 219 26.52 3.65 11.94
CA LYS A 219 25.56 2.83 12.70
C LYS A 219 24.53 3.71 13.40
N ILE A 220 23.30 3.22 13.52
CA ILE A 220 22.23 3.90 14.27
C ILE A 220 22.62 3.97 15.74
N MET A 221 22.52 5.18 16.31
CA MET A 221 22.75 5.41 17.73
C MET A 221 21.58 4.86 18.55
N LYS A 222 21.90 4.14 19.61
CA LYS A 222 20.92 3.58 20.54
C LYS A 222 21.23 4.03 21.97
N GLU A 223 20.19 4.29 22.74
CA GLU A 223 20.28 4.55 24.17
C GLU A 223 19.53 3.49 24.97
N LYS A 224 19.95 3.29 26.22
CA LYS A 224 19.31 2.36 27.15
C LYS A 224 18.31 3.13 28.00
N ILE A 225 17.10 2.58 28.09
CA ILE A 225 16.05 3.03 29.00
C ILE A 225 15.63 1.90 29.95
#